data_AF-I7Z9V4-F1
#
_entry.id   AF-I7Z9V4-F1
#
_cell.length_a   1.000
_cell.length_b   1.000
_cell.length_c   1.000
_cell.angle_alpha   90.00
_cell.angle_beta   90.00
_cell.angle_gamma   90.00
#
_symmetry.space_group_name_H-M   'P 1'
#
loop_
_entity.id
_entity.type
_entity.pdbx_description
1 polymer ?
#
loop_
_entity_poly.entity_id
_entity_poly.type
_entity_poly.pdbx_seq_one_letter_code
_entity_poly.pdbx_strand_id
1 'polypeptide(L)'
;MRELVFELRFKGEAGKPLLSPYKQIYTGDMQAFFELQCPSRECAGGGFDLSTAADRAAGSHDGISHGLIKCRGVAQGSACVVELQYEIVAFTT
;
A
#
# COMPACT_ATOMS: atom_id res chain seq x y z
N MET A 1 -17.47 1.95 -15.04
CA MET A 1 -16.26 2.61 -14.49
C MET A 1 -15.54 1.55 -13.66
N ARG A 2 -14.19 1.51 -13.65
CA ARG A 2 -13.48 0.54 -12.79
C ARG A 2 -13.18 1.19 -11.44
N GLU A 3 -13.50 0.50 -10.36
CA GLU A 3 -13.15 0.87 -9.00
C GLU A 3 -11.98 -0.01 -8.54
N LEU A 4 -11.11 0.55 -7.71
CA LEU A 4 -10.02 -0.17 -7.07
C LEU A 4 -10.25 -0.20 -5.56
N VAL A 5 -10.31 -1.40 -4.98
CA VAL A 5 -10.31 -1.61 -3.53
C VAL A 5 -8.93 -2.04 -3.08
N PHE A 6 -8.38 -1.32 -2.12
CA PHE A 6 -7.10 -1.60 -1.49
C PHE A 6 -7.35 -2.17 -0.10
N GLU A 7 -6.78 -3.32 0.20
CA GLU A 7 -6.66 -3.87 1.55
C GLU A 7 -5.20 -3.85 1.99
N LEU A 8 -4.90 -3.09 3.03
CA LEU A 8 -3.55 -2.76 3.46
C LEU A 8 -3.30 -3.26 4.89
N ARG A 9 -2.19 -3.96 5.11
CA ARG A 9 -1.78 -4.48 6.42
C ARG A 9 -0.32 -4.16 6.69
N PHE A 10 -0.06 -3.42 7.76
CA PHE A 10 1.29 -2.99 8.13
C PHE A 10 1.90 -3.90 9.18
N LYS A 11 3.14 -4.32 8.95
CA LYS A 11 3.95 -5.08 9.89
C LYS A 11 5.22 -4.30 10.20
N GLY A 12 5.55 -4.19 11.47
CA GLY A 12 6.79 -3.62 11.96
C GLY A 12 7.85 -4.70 12.18
N GLU A 13 8.81 -4.35 13.02
CA GLU A 13 9.92 -5.23 13.38
C GLU A 13 9.42 -6.55 13.98
N ALA A 14 10.10 -7.65 13.62
CA ALA A 14 9.70 -9.02 13.97
C ALA A 14 8.26 -9.42 13.58
N GLY A 15 7.69 -8.78 12.56
CA GLY A 15 6.37 -9.13 12.02
C GLY A 15 5.18 -8.66 12.88
N LYS A 16 5.43 -7.81 13.89
CA LYS A 16 4.37 -7.29 14.76
C LYS A 16 3.41 -6.41 13.95
N PRO A 17 2.08 -6.64 13.99
CA PRO A 17 1.13 -5.76 13.31
C PRO A 17 1.17 -4.36 13.93
N LEU A 18 1.27 -3.32 13.09
CA LEU A 18 1.32 -1.92 13.54
C LEU A 18 -0.05 -1.25 13.55
N LEU A 19 -0.96 -1.67 12.67
CA LEU A 19 -2.31 -1.11 12.51
C LEU A 19 -3.30 -2.21 12.13
N SER A 20 -4.58 -1.98 12.42
CA SER A 20 -5.68 -2.77 11.87
C SER A 20 -5.70 -2.68 10.33
N PRO A 21 -6.23 -3.69 9.62
CA PRO A 21 -6.36 -3.64 8.17
C PRO A 21 -7.06 -2.36 7.73
N TYR A 22 -6.39 -1.61 6.85
CA TYR A 22 -6.91 -0.37 6.31
C TYR A 22 -7.48 -0.62 4.92
N LYS A 23 -8.73 -0.21 4.71
CA LYS A 23 -9.44 -0.38 3.44
C LYS A 23 -9.68 0.99 2.80
N GLN A 24 -9.24 1.15 1.56
CA GLN A 24 -9.46 2.36 0.78
C GLN A 24 -10.04 2.02 -0.58
N ILE A 25 -10.96 2.85 -1.06
CA ILE A 25 -11.63 2.68 -2.35
C ILE A 25 -11.29 3.88 -3.21
N TYR A 26 -10.86 3.63 -4.44
CA TYR A 26 -10.60 4.64 -5.44
C TYR A 26 -11.53 4.42 -6.64
N THR A 27 -12.25 5.47 -7.02
CA THR A 27 -13.12 5.48 -8.20
C THR A 27 -12.41 6.14 -9.38
N GLY A 28 -12.83 5.82 -10.61
CA GLY A 28 -12.15 6.27 -11.83
C GLY A 28 -12.18 7.78 -12.09
N ASP A 29 -12.99 8.54 -11.36
CA ASP A 29 -13.07 10.00 -11.36
C ASP A 29 -12.13 10.66 -10.33
N MET A 30 -11.49 9.88 -9.45
CA MET A 30 -10.52 10.42 -8.49
C MET A 30 -9.15 10.61 -9.14
N GLN A 31 -8.57 11.80 -8.98
CA GLN A 31 -7.12 11.97 -9.12
C GLN A 31 -6.46 11.35 -7.87
N ALA A 32 -6.05 10.08 -7.99
CA ALA A 32 -5.45 9.33 -6.90
C ALA A 32 -3.92 9.40 -6.96
N PHE A 33 -3.30 9.73 -5.82
CA PHE A 33 -1.89 9.46 -5.58
C PHE A 33 -1.80 8.19 -4.74
N PHE A 34 -1.18 7.14 -5.28
CA PHE A 34 -1.05 5.85 -4.59
C PHE A 34 0.16 5.84 -3.65
N GLU A 35 0.37 6.94 -2.93
CA GLU A 35 1.43 7.07 -1.93
C GLU A 35 0.85 7.02 -0.52
N LEU A 36 1.41 6.15 0.33
CA LEU A 36 1.08 6.08 1.74
C LEU A 36 2.27 6.41 2.61
N GLN A 37 2.05 7.21 3.65
CA GLN A 37 3.05 7.51 4.67
C GLN A 37 3.34 6.28 5.54
N CYS A 38 4.58 6.15 5.98
CA CYS A 38 4.99 5.11 6.92
C CYS A 38 4.29 5.31 8.28
N PRO A 39 3.59 4.31 8.83
CA PRO A 39 2.84 4.50 10.09
C PRO A 39 3.73 4.55 11.33
N SER A 40 5.00 4.14 11.24
CA SER A 40 5.94 4.22 12.35
C SER A 40 6.47 5.65 12.51
N ARG A 41 6.35 6.20 13.72
CA ARG A 41 6.90 7.54 14.06
C ARG A 41 8.42 7.59 14.00
N GLU A 42 9.07 6.44 14.16
CA GLU A 42 10.53 6.33 14.10
C GLU A 42 11.06 6.37 12.67
N CYS A 43 10.17 6.14 11.68
CA CYS A 43 10.48 6.16 10.27
C CYS A 43 10.23 7.54 9.67
N ALA A 44 11.25 8.40 9.71
CA ALA A 44 11.16 9.75 9.14
C ALA A 44 11.22 9.72 7.60
N GLY A 45 10.39 10.56 6.97
CA GLY A 45 10.42 10.80 5.51
C GLY A 45 10.11 9.59 4.63
N GLY A 46 9.55 8.52 5.21
CA GLY A 46 9.31 7.25 4.53
C GLY A 46 7.88 7.07 4.07
N GLY A 47 7.72 6.29 3.02
CA GLY A 47 6.40 5.88 2.54
C GLY A 47 6.45 4.65 1.64
N PHE A 48 5.27 4.32 1.12
CA PHE A 48 5.01 3.25 0.18
C PHE A 48 4.47 3.87 -1.11
N ASP A 49 4.92 3.35 -2.25
CA ASP A 49 4.35 3.67 -3.56
C ASP A 49 3.66 2.42 -4.07
N LEU A 50 2.34 2.54 -4.25
CA LEU A 50 1.46 1.49 -4.75
C LEU A 50 1.10 1.71 -6.22
N SER A 51 1.63 2.74 -6.90
CA SER A 51 1.24 3.10 -8.27
C SER A 51 1.40 1.93 -9.23
N THR A 52 2.56 1.26 -9.22
CA THR A 52 2.79 0.07 -10.05
C THR A 52 1.83 -1.09 -9.72
N ALA A 53 1.46 -1.26 -8.44
CA ALA A 53 0.51 -2.29 -8.04
C ALA A 53 -0.92 -1.96 -8.47
N ALA A 54 -1.31 -0.70 -8.34
CA ALA A 54 -2.58 -0.16 -8.82
C ALA A 54 -2.70 -0.30 -10.34
N ASP A 55 -1.67 0.07 -11.10
CA ASP A 55 -1.61 -0.07 -12.55
C ASP A 55 -1.76 -1.53 -12.99
N ARG A 56 -1.10 -2.46 -12.29
CA ARG A 56 -1.25 -3.90 -12.53
C ARG A 56 -2.67 -4.37 -12.26
N ALA A 57 -3.27 -3.99 -11.14
CA ALA A 57 -4.65 -4.36 -10.84
C ALA A 57 -5.62 -3.79 -11.89
N ALA A 58 -5.45 -2.51 -12.25
CA ALA A 58 -6.30 -1.83 -13.23
C ALA A 58 -6.16 -2.38 -14.67
N GLY A 59 -4.95 -2.78 -15.06
CA GLY A 59 -4.62 -3.25 -16.42
C GLY A 59 -4.66 -4.76 -16.64
N SER A 60 -4.64 -5.57 -15.57
CA SER A 60 -4.68 -7.03 -15.69
C SER A 60 -6.09 -7.55 -16.02
N HIS A 61 -6.15 -8.73 -16.64
CA HIS A 61 -7.40 -9.43 -16.90
C HIS A 61 -8.10 -9.84 -15.59
N ASP A 62 -7.34 -10.36 -14.64
CA ASP A 62 -7.87 -10.88 -13.37
C ASP A 62 -8.24 -9.77 -12.38
N GLY A 63 -7.77 -8.53 -12.64
CA GLY A 63 -8.10 -7.37 -11.82
C GLY A 63 -7.43 -7.38 -10.44
N ILE A 64 -6.48 -8.26 -10.16
CA ILE A 64 -5.92 -8.43 -8.81
C ILE A 64 -4.42 -8.14 -8.81
N SER A 65 -3.95 -7.41 -7.79
CA SER A 65 -2.53 -7.27 -7.48
C SER A 65 -2.30 -7.42 -5.99
N HIS A 66 -1.36 -8.26 -5.58
CA HIS A 66 -0.96 -8.41 -4.18
C HIS A 66 0.55 -8.45 -4.01
N GLY A 67 1.01 -8.21 -2.79
CA GLY A 67 2.44 -8.35 -2.49
C GLY A 67 2.86 -7.69 -1.20
N LEU A 68 4.17 -7.55 -1.07
CA LEU A 68 4.85 -6.93 0.06
C LEU A 68 5.75 -5.81 -0.47
N ILE A 69 5.69 -4.65 0.19
CA ILE A 69 6.54 -3.49 -0.09
C ILE A 69 7.11 -2.96 1.21
N LYS A 70 8.37 -2.53 1.17
CA LYS A 70 9.07 -1.97 2.33
C LYS A 70 8.92 -0.46 2.35
N CYS A 71 8.79 0.08 3.55
CA CYS A 71 8.82 1.51 3.78
C CYS A 71 10.19 2.07 3.36
N ARG A 72 10.18 3.11 2.51
CA ARG A 72 11.43 3.73 2.00
C ARG A 72 12.10 4.68 3.01
N GLY A 73 11.59 4.76 4.23
CA GLY A 73 12.09 5.67 5.27
C GLY A 73 13.38 5.19 5.94
N VAL A 74 13.92 6.06 6.79
CA VAL A 74 15.11 5.80 7.61
C VAL A 74 14.74 5.96 9.08
N ALA A 75 15.21 5.05 9.93
CA ALA A 75 15.08 5.08 11.38
C ALA A 75 16.47 4.88 12.02
N GLN A 76 16.91 5.82 12.86
CA GLN A 76 18.20 5.76 13.57
C GLN A 76 19.42 5.48 12.65
N GLY A 77 19.42 6.01 11.43
CA GLY A 77 20.49 5.81 10.45
C GLY A 77 20.43 4.50 9.66
N SER A 78 19.42 3.66 9.88
CA SER A 78 19.17 2.41 9.15
C SER A 78 17.87 2.46 8.36
N ALA A 79 17.73 1.62 7.34
CA ALA A 79 16.49 1.49 6.59
C ALA A 79 15.34 1.03 7.50
N CYS A 80 14.15 1.56 7.26
CA CYS A 80 12.95 1.16 8.00
C CYS A 80 12.59 -0.31 7.76
N VAL A 81 12.28 -1.00 8.87
CA VAL A 81 11.86 -2.40 8.91
C VAL A 81 10.34 -2.59 8.76
N VAL A 82 9.62 -1.51 8.43
CA VAL A 82 8.16 -1.57 8.24
C VAL A 82 7.84 -2.10 6.86
N GLU A 83 6.98 -3.11 6.81
CA GLU A 83 6.47 -3.72 5.59
C GLU A 83 4.96 -3.48 5.47
N LEU A 84 4.52 -3.26 4.24
CA LEU A 84 3.12 -3.21 3.85
C LEU A 84 2.80 -4.45 3.02
N GLN A 85 1.92 -5.28 3.54
CA GLN A 85 1.24 -6.31 2.77
C GLN A 85 -0.01 -5.70 2.15
N TYR A 86 -0.15 -5.78 0.82
CA TYR A 86 -1.28 -5.22 0.10
C TYR A 86 -2.02 -6.28 -0.72
N GLU A 87 -3.31 -6.03 -0.91
CA GLU A 87 -4.14 -6.62 -1.94
C GLU A 87 -4.97 -5.50 -2.58
N ILE A 88 -4.96 -5.44 -3.91
CA ILE A 88 -5.71 -4.46 -4.71
C ILE A 88 -6.59 -5.24 -5.67
N VAL A 89 -7.89 -4.94 -5.66
CA VAL A 89 -8.88 -5.59 -6.51
C VAL A 89 -9.58 -4.53 -7.35
N ALA A 90 -9.55 -4.72 -8.67
CA ALA A 90 -10.29 -3.97 -9.65
C ALA A 90 -11.60 -4.67 -9.95
N PHE A 91 -12.71 -3.93 -9.89
CA PHE A 91 -14.03 -4.45 -10.24
C PHE A 91 -14.79 -3.42 -11.06
N THR A 92 -15.73 -3.94 -11.84
CA THR A 92 -16.58 -3.15 -12.72
C THR A 92 -17.97 -3.16 -12.12
N THR A 93 -18.48 -1.98 -11.77
CA THR A 93 -19.88 -1.76 -11.43
C THR A 93 -20.74 -1.66 -12.68
#